data_AF-A0A0Q8WCG3-F1
#
_entry.id   AF-A0A0Q8WCG3-F1
#
_cell.length_a   1.000
_cell.length_b   1.000
_cell.length_c   1.000
_cell.angle_alpha   90.00
_cell.angle_beta   90.00
_cell.angle_gamma   90.00
#
_symmetry.space_group_name_H-M   'P 1'
#
loop_
_entity.id
_entity.type
_entity.pdbx_description
1 polymer ?
#
loop_
_entity_poly.entity_id
_entity_poly.type
_entity_poly.pdbx_seq_one_letter_code
_entity_poly.pdbx_strand_id
1 'polypeptide(L)'
;MTETPKRRGRPPSGGREEILRATKELLREKGMAKVTTRDVAARAKVSEGSVFYHFEDRFGLLKAVFENTLEPMHLDRIDPETDDLRTTVTAMSEGIETFLNGSLDVMMAAQSDAGLRDSLHAYMHESDYGPHRGIANIALYVTAKQDAGVVRPDVDPKVVAAMIVNDALQRAAVPKLIGSRKGIQPRPAFIDTLMAMLAPPA
;
A
#
# COMPACT_ATOMS: atom_id res chain seq x y z
N MET A 1 -27.04 11.27 -51.80
CA MET A 1 -26.82 10.36 -50.66
C MET A 1 -25.75 10.99 -49.79
N THR A 2 -26.16 11.70 -48.75
CA THR A 2 -25.26 12.38 -47.81
C THR A 2 -24.99 11.45 -46.62
N GLU A 3 -23.74 11.02 -46.45
CA GLU A 3 -23.28 10.24 -45.30
C GLU A 3 -23.22 11.12 -44.05
N THR A 4 -23.94 10.70 -43.01
CA THR A 4 -23.97 11.32 -41.69
C THR A 4 -22.70 10.96 -40.91
N PRO A 5 -21.99 11.91 -40.25
CA PRO A 5 -20.76 11.60 -39.54
C PRO A 5 -21.04 10.74 -38.29
N LYS A 6 -20.24 9.69 -38.11
CA LYS A 6 -20.32 8.73 -37.01
C LYS A 6 -20.12 9.46 -35.68
N ARG A 7 -21.19 9.55 -34.87
CA ARG A 7 -21.18 10.15 -33.53
C ARG A 7 -20.07 9.53 -32.68
N ARG A 8 -19.13 10.35 -32.21
CA ARG A 8 -18.11 9.99 -31.20
C ARG A 8 -18.86 9.56 -29.94
N GLY A 9 -18.86 8.26 -29.67
CA GLY A 9 -19.51 7.69 -28.49
C GLY A 9 -18.90 8.26 -27.21
N ARG A 10 -19.77 8.55 -26.24
CA ARG A 10 -19.43 8.93 -24.86
C ARG A 10 -18.32 7.99 -24.33
N PRO A 11 -17.25 8.49 -23.67
CA PRO A 11 -16.26 7.59 -23.08
C PRO A 11 -16.99 6.70 -22.07
N PRO A 12 -16.84 5.37 -22.13
CA PRO A 12 -17.47 4.51 -21.14
C PRO A 12 -16.76 4.79 -19.82
N SER A 13 -17.53 5.24 -18.83
CA SER A 13 -17.06 5.42 -17.46
C SER A 13 -16.54 4.12 -16.82
N GLY A 14 -16.68 2.96 -17.49
CA GLY A 14 -16.07 1.69 -17.08
C GLY A 14 -14.59 1.52 -17.44
N GLY A 15 -14.10 2.18 -18.51
CA GLY A 15 -12.79 1.87 -19.10
C GLY A 15 -11.63 2.04 -18.11
N ARG A 16 -11.68 3.09 -17.29
CA ARG A 16 -10.62 3.38 -16.31
C ARG A 16 -10.49 2.27 -15.25
N GLU A 17 -11.60 1.80 -14.69
CA GLU A 17 -11.60 0.74 -13.67
C GLU A 17 -11.21 -0.61 -14.26
N GLU A 18 -11.66 -0.92 -15.48
CA GLU A 18 -11.30 -2.14 -16.18
C GLU A 18 -9.80 -2.20 -16.52
N ILE A 19 -9.23 -1.08 -16.97
CA ILE A 19 -7.78 -0.92 -17.20
C ILE A 19 -7.02 -1.08 -15.90
N LEU A 20 -7.48 -0.48 -14.80
CA LEU A 20 -6.81 -0.56 -13.51
C LEU A 20 -6.83 -2.00 -12.95
N ARG A 21 -7.98 -2.68 -13.04
CA ARG A 21 -8.13 -4.08 -12.65
C ARG A 21 -7.23 -4.99 -13.49
N ALA A 22 -7.26 -4.83 -14.82
CA ALA A 22 -6.41 -5.58 -15.74
C ALA A 22 -4.92 -5.39 -15.44
N THR A 23 -4.52 -4.17 -15.09
CA THR A 23 -3.14 -3.85 -14.70
C THR A 23 -2.78 -4.61 -13.44
N LYS A 24 -3.59 -4.52 -12.36
CA LYS A 24 -3.35 -5.25 -11.11
C LYS A 24 -3.22 -6.77 -11.32
N GLU A 25 -4.08 -7.36 -12.14
CA GLU A 25 -4.02 -8.79 -12.48
C GLU A 25 -2.71 -9.15 -13.21
N LEU A 26 -2.34 -8.38 -14.23
CA LEU A 26 -1.12 -8.60 -15.00
C LEU A 26 0.15 -8.43 -14.15
N LEU A 27 0.16 -7.47 -13.23
CA LEU A 27 1.27 -7.27 -12.29
C LEU A 27 1.45 -8.50 -11.39
N ARG A 28 0.35 -9.07 -10.89
CA ARG A 28 0.38 -10.29 -10.06
C ARG A 28 0.81 -11.53 -10.84
N GLU A 29 0.40 -11.65 -12.11
CA GLU A 29 0.68 -12.81 -12.96
C GLU A 29 2.11 -12.82 -13.51
N LYS A 30 2.55 -11.69 -14.07
CA LYS A 30 3.78 -11.63 -14.90
C LYS A 30 4.93 -10.91 -14.21
N GLY A 31 4.67 -10.21 -13.11
CA GLY A 31 5.58 -9.25 -12.53
C GLY A 31 5.69 -7.98 -13.38
N MET A 32 6.00 -6.88 -12.72
CA MET A 32 5.95 -5.53 -13.30
C MET A 32 6.90 -5.30 -14.49
N ALA A 33 8.05 -5.99 -14.53
CA ALA A 33 9.01 -5.88 -15.63
C ALA A 33 8.45 -6.35 -17.00
N LYS A 34 7.42 -7.20 -17.00
CA LYS A 34 6.86 -7.82 -18.22
C LYS A 34 5.50 -7.25 -18.64
N VAL A 35 4.99 -6.24 -17.93
CA VAL A 35 3.67 -5.64 -18.23
C VAL A 35 3.84 -4.40 -19.10
N THR A 36 3.20 -4.40 -20.26
CA THR A 36 3.12 -3.25 -21.19
C THR A 36 1.72 -2.64 -21.24
N THR A 37 1.60 -1.39 -21.69
CA THR A 37 0.30 -0.73 -21.95
C THR A 37 -0.55 -1.52 -22.94
N ARG A 38 0.09 -2.18 -23.92
CA ARG A 38 -0.57 -3.08 -24.88
C ARG A 38 -1.13 -4.34 -24.21
N ASP A 39 -0.39 -4.98 -23.31
CA ASP A 39 -0.89 -6.12 -22.53
C ASP A 39 -2.12 -5.73 -21.73
N VAL A 40 -2.06 -4.57 -21.08
CA VAL A 40 -3.15 -4.01 -20.27
C VAL A 40 -4.37 -3.75 -21.13
N ALA A 41 -4.22 -3.08 -22.27
CA ALA A 41 -5.32 -2.79 -23.18
C ALA A 41 -5.99 -4.08 -23.68
N ALA A 42 -5.20 -5.07 -24.06
CA ALA A 42 -5.70 -6.38 -24.49
C ALA A 42 -6.50 -7.08 -23.38
N ARG A 43 -6.00 -7.08 -22.14
CA ARG A 43 -6.67 -7.69 -20.98
C ARG A 43 -7.95 -6.95 -20.60
N ALA A 44 -7.93 -5.62 -20.64
CA ALA A 44 -9.08 -4.76 -20.35
C ALA A 44 -10.09 -4.71 -21.51
N LYS A 45 -9.77 -5.31 -22.67
CA LYS A 45 -10.60 -5.28 -23.90
C LYS A 45 -10.88 -3.86 -24.38
N VAL A 46 -9.88 -2.98 -24.29
CA VAL A 46 -9.91 -1.59 -24.76
C VAL A 46 -8.82 -1.33 -25.80
N SER A 47 -8.88 -0.18 -26.46
CA SER A 47 -7.76 0.26 -27.31
C SER A 47 -6.57 0.72 -26.47
N GLU A 48 -5.34 0.57 -26.97
CA GLU A 48 -4.16 1.10 -26.28
C GLU A 48 -4.24 2.63 -26.12
N GLY A 49 -4.83 3.33 -27.10
CA GLY A 49 -5.13 4.76 -26.98
C GLY A 49 -6.07 5.10 -25.81
N SER A 50 -6.94 4.18 -25.38
CA SER A 50 -7.78 4.36 -24.20
C SER A 50 -6.97 4.30 -22.90
N VAL A 51 -5.89 3.51 -22.86
CA VAL A 51 -4.96 3.48 -21.71
C VAL A 51 -4.25 4.82 -21.58
N PHE A 52 -3.66 5.32 -22.66
CA PHE A 52 -3.03 6.65 -22.67
C PHE A 52 -4.03 7.78 -22.42
N TYR A 53 -5.27 7.68 -22.89
CA TYR A 53 -6.31 8.67 -22.59
C TYR A 53 -6.62 8.77 -21.09
N HIS A 54 -6.64 7.64 -20.37
CA HIS A 54 -7.00 7.62 -18.95
C HIS A 54 -5.83 7.86 -17.99
N PHE A 55 -4.62 7.51 -18.40
CA PHE A 55 -3.46 7.45 -17.52
C PHE A 55 -2.24 8.21 -18.03
N GLU A 56 -2.35 8.86 -19.20
CA GLU A 56 -1.33 9.67 -19.88
C GLU A 56 -0.11 8.89 -20.33
N ASP A 57 0.56 8.19 -19.41
CA ASP A 57 1.75 7.39 -19.65
C ASP A 57 1.78 6.15 -18.75
N ARG A 58 2.91 5.43 -18.81
CA ARG A 58 3.14 4.25 -17.97
C ARG A 58 3.21 4.62 -16.48
N PHE A 59 3.76 5.78 -16.13
CA PHE A 59 3.86 6.22 -14.75
C PHE A 59 2.49 6.53 -14.17
N GLY A 60 1.62 7.26 -14.87
CA GLY A 60 0.27 7.57 -14.44
C GLY A 60 -0.58 6.32 -14.24
N LEU A 61 -0.35 5.26 -15.03
CA LEU A 61 -1.01 3.97 -14.82
C LEU A 61 -0.55 3.30 -13.51
N LEU A 62 0.76 3.31 -13.24
CA LEU A 62 1.33 2.72 -12.04
C LEU A 62 1.03 3.52 -10.79
N LYS A 63 1.04 4.85 -10.89
CA LYS A 63 0.58 5.78 -9.88
C LYS A 63 -0.87 5.47 -9.51
N ALA A 64 -1.74 5.26 -10.50
CA ALA A 64 -3.13 4.87 -10.22
C ALA A 64 -3.24 3.49 -9.55
N VAL A 65 -2.38 2.52 -9.90
CA VAL A 65 -2.31 1.24 -9.18
C VAL A 65 -1.88 1.45 -7.73
N PHE A 66 -0.83 2.24 -7.52
CA PHE A 66 -0.30 2.58 -6.20
C PHE A 66 -1.34 3.31 -5.33
N GLU A 67 -2.03 4.32 -5.87
CA GLU A 67 -3.15 5.01 -5.24
C GLU A 67 -4.33 4.08 -4.95
N ASN A 68 -4.57 3.08 -5.79
CA ASN A 68 -5.60 2.09 -5.53
C ASN A 68 -5.15 0.94 -4.62
N THR A 69 -3.87 0.91 -4.21
CA THR A 69 -3.39 0.09 -3.09
C THR A 69 -3.31 0.87 -1.79
N LEU A 70 -3.30 2.20 -1.86
CA LEU A 70 -3.43 3.13 -0.74
C LEU A 70 -4.85 3.19 -0.16
N GLU A 71 -5.67 2.15 -0.36
CA GLU A 71 -6.98 2.05 0.29
C GLU A 71 -6.77 2.37 1.78
N PRO A 72 -7.43 3.42 2.32
CA PRO A 72 -7.00 3.99 3.59
C PRO A 72 -6.95 2.87 4.63
N MET A 73 -5.80 2.68 5.27
CA MET A 73 -5.83 2.07 6.60
C MET A 73 -6.86 2.89 7.35
N HIS A 74 -7.98 2.28 7.71
CA HIS A 74 -9.12 2.96 8.31
C HIS A 74 -8.79 3.41 9.74
N LEU A 75 -7.68 4.12 9.92
CA LEU A 75 -7.18 4.65 11.17
C LEU A 75 -8.18 5.66 11.74
N ASP A 76 -8.94 6.34 10.88
CA ASP A 76 -10.03 7.24 11.26
C ASP A 76 -11.19 6.51 11.98
N ARG A 77 -11.25 5.17 11.92
CA ARG A 77 -12.27 4.35 12.58
C ARG A 77 -11.78 3.75 13.91
N ILE A 78 -10.52 3.99 14.27
CA ILE A 78 -9.93 3.50 15.50
C ILE A 78 -10.29 4.49 16.60
N ASP A 79 -10.95 3.99 17.64
CA ASP A 79 -11.19 4.72 18.87
C ASP A 79 -10.09 4.41 19.87
N PRO A 80 -9.14 5.34 20.09
CA PRO A 80 -8.03 5.11 21.01
C PRO A 80 -8.47 4.90 22.47
N GLU A 81 -9.67 5.33 22.86
CA GLU A 81 -10.16 5.16 24.23
C GLU A 81 -10.74 3.77 24.43
N THR A 82 -11.56 3.30 23.49
CA THR A 82 -12.37 2.09 23.67
C THR A 82 -11.81 0.84 22.99
N ASP A 83 -11.00 0.98 21.94
CA ASP A 83 -10.52 -0.18 21.20
C ASP A 83 -9.48 -1.00 21.96
N ASP A 84 -9.50 -2.32 21.81
CA ASP A 84 -8.50 -3.19 22.42
C ASP A 84 -7.11 -3.01 21.76
N LEU A 85 -6.06 -2.80 22.58
CA LEU A 85 -4.69 -2.58 22.10
C LEU A 85 -4.22 -3.70 21.17
N ARG A 86 -4.42 -4.96 21.57
CA ARG A 86 -3.96 -6.13 20.83
C ARG A 86 -4.67 -6.23 19.49
N THR A 87 -5.99 -6.13 19.49
CA THR A 87 -6.83 -6.23 18.28
C THR A 87 -6.45 -5.14 17.28
N THR A 88 -6.34 -3.90 17.74
CA THR A 88 -5.99 -2.76 16.89
C THR A 88 -4.58 -2.88 16.32
N VAL A 89 -3.58 -3.21 17.14
CA VAL A 89 -2.19 -3.37 16.65
C VAL A 89 -2.07 -4.53 15.66
N THR A 90 -2.84 -5.60 15.86
CA THR A 90 -2.92 -6.73 14.92
C THR A 90 -3.48 -6.27 13.58
N ALA A 91 -4.61 -5.57 13.59
CA ALA A 91 -5.25 -5.03 12.39
C ALA A 91 -4.34 -4.01 11.67
N MET A 92 -3.63 -3.15 12.40
CA MET A 92 -2.64 -2.23 11.84
C MET A 92 -1.50 -2.99 11.16
N SER A 93 -0.92 -4.01 11.81
CA SER A 93 0.14 -4.85 11.22
C SER A 93 -0.31 -5.51 9.92
N GLU A 94 -1.53 -6.03 9.87
CA GLU A 94 -2.11 -6.68 8.67
C GLU A 94 -2.42 -5.68 7.55
N GLY A 95 -2.98 -4.51 7.90
CA GLY A 95 -3.22 -3.43 6.97
C GLY A 95 -1.94 -2.90 6.35
N ILE A 96 -0.89 -2.69 7.16
CA ILE A 96 0.43 -2.27 6.68
C ILE A 96 1.05 -3.34 5.78
N GLU A 97 1.04 -4.62 6.17
CA GLU A 97 1.57 -5.69 5.32
C GLU A 97 0.82 -5.74 3.97
N THR A 98 -0.50 -5.58 3.97
CA THR A 98 -1.32 -5.60 2.74
C THR A 98 -0.98 -4.43 1.82
N PHE A 99 -0.91 -3.22 2.38
CA PHE A 99 -0.51 -2.01 1.68
C PHE A 99 0.90 -2.16 1.07
N LEU A 100 1.86 -2.63 1.86
CA LEU A 100 3.25 -2.81 1.42
C LEU A 100 3.37 -3.91 0.36
N ASN A 101 2.59 -4.99 0.45
CA ASN A 101 2.60 -6.03 -0.56
C ASN A 101 2.19 -5.53 -1.95
N GLY A 102 1.22 -4.61 -2.04
CA GLY A 102 0.83 -3.99 -3.30
C GLY A 102 1.82 -2.92 -3.78
N SER A 103 2.29 -2.09 -2.84
CA SER A 103 3.15 -0.95 -3.15
C SER A 103 4.58 -1.34 -3.54
N LEU A 104 5.16 -2.34 -2.85
CA LEU A 104 6.54 -2.76 -3.07
C LEU A 104 6.78 -3.34 -4.47
N ASP A 105 5.77 -3.95 -5.09
CA ASP A 105 5.92 -4.46 -6.47
C ASP A 105 6.15 -3.33 -7.48
N VAL A 106 5.47 -2.19 -7.28
CA VAL A 106 5.66 -0.99 -8.10
C VAL A 106 7.03 -0.37 -7.81
N MET A 107 7.38 -0.20 -6.53
CA MET A 107 8.66 0.39 -6.11
C MET A 107 9.86 -0.41 -6.62
N MET A 108 9.85 -1.74 -6.45
CA MET A 108 10.95 -2.58 -6.90
C MET A 108 11.14 -2.54 -8.41
N ALA A 109 10.05 -2.47 -9.17
CA ALA A 109 10.16 -2.40 -10.62
C ALA A 109 10.63 -1.04 -11.13
N ALA A 110 10.29 0.04 -10.42
CA ALA A 110 10.84 1.35 -10.68
C ALA A 110 12.37 1.36 -10.58
N GLN A 111 12.98 0.49 -9.75
CA GLN A 111 14.44 0.44 -9.62
C GLN A 111 15.19 0.11 -10.92
N SER A 112 14.53 -0.57 -11.87
CA SER A 112 15.10 -0.92 -13.18
C SER A 112 14.92 0.17 -14.25
N ASP A 113 14.20 1.26 -13.95
CA ASP A 113 13.89 2.35 -14.86
C ASP A 113 14.12 3.69 -14.13
N ALA A 114 15.21 4.38 -14.46
CA ALA A 114 15.61 5.60 -13.75
C ALA A 114 14.54 6.70 -13.82
N GLY A 115 13.89 6.89 -14.98
CA GLY A 115 12.84 7.89 -15.12
C GLY A 115 11.61 7.54 -14.29
N LEU A 116 11.20 6.27 -14.30
CA LEU A 116 10.08 5.81 -13.46
C LEU A 116 10.37 5.96 -11.96
N ARG A 117 11.60 5.64 -11.53
CA ARG A 117 12.05 5.84 -10.14
C ARG A 117 12.01 7.31 -9.73
N ASP A 118 12.50 8.20 -10.58
CA ASP A 118 12.54 9.63 -10.28
C ASP A 118 11.12 10.21 -10.17
N SER A 119 10.22 9.86 -11.09
CA SER A 119 8.80 10.24 -11.02
C SER A 119 8.11 9.69 -9.77
N LEU A 120 8.41 8.44 -9.39
CA LEU A 120 7.87 7.85 -8.16
C LEU A 120 8.40 8.56 -6.91
N HIS A 121 9.71 8.86 -6.84
CA HIS A 121 10.29 9.60 -5.73
C HIS A 121 9.71 11.01 -5.60
N ALA A 122 9.57 11.74 -6.71
CA ALA A 122 8.95 13.05 -6.73
C ALA A 122 7.51 12.98 -6.22
N TYR A 123 6.71 12.04 -6.73
CA TYR A 123 5.34 11.84 -6.27
C TYR A 123 5.25 11.47 -4.79
N MET A 124 6.11 10.57 -4.31
CA MET A 124 6.16 10.20 -2.89
C MET A 124 6.50 11.41 -2.01
N HIS A 125 7.47 12.22 -2.42
CA HIS A 125 7.85 13.42 -1.69
C HIS A 125 6.74 14.48 -1.69
N GLU A 126 6.16 14.80 -2.85
CA GLU A 126 5.08 15.79 -2.99
C GLU A 126 3.81 15.40 -2.23
N SER A 127 3.51 14.11 -2.17
CA SER A 127 2.35 13.57 -1.45
C SER A 127 2.66 13.24 0.02
N ASP A 128 3.87 13.59 0.49
CA ASP A 128 4.34 13.32 1.85
C ASP A 128 4.30 11.81 2.22
N TYR A 129 4.34 10.91 1.24
CA TYR A 129 4.32 9.48 1.52
C TYR A 129 5.63 9.02 2.15
N GLY A 130 5.50 8.29 3.25
CA GLY A 130 6.62 7.64 3.90
C GLY A 130 6.21 6.96 5.20
N PRO A 131 7.12 6.18 5.80
CA PRO A 131 6.86 5.49 7.06
C PRO A 131 6.58 6.46 8.20
N HIS A 132 7.04 7.72 8.12
CA HIS A 132 6.79 8.76 9.13
C HIS A 132 5.30 9.01 9.36
N ARG A 133 4.45 8.97 8.32
CA ARG A 133 2.99 9.12 8.46
C ARG A 133 2.38 7.98 9.27
N GLY A 134 2.74 6.73 8.93
CA GLY A 134 2.29 5.55 9.65
C GLY A 134 2.77 5.55 11.10
N ILE A 135 4.05 5.89 11.31
CA ILE A 135 4.66 6.00 12.65
C ILE A 135 3.94 7.06 13.49
N ALA A 136 3.67 8.25 12.92
CA ALA A 136 2.99 9.32 13.64
C ALA A 136 1.59 8.91 14.10
N ASN A 137 0.79 8.31 13.21
CA ASN A 137 -0.57 7.89 13.55
C ASN A 137 -0.62 6.77 14.60
N ILE A 138 0.26 5.77 14.48
CA ILE A 138 0.35 4.69 15.47
C ILE A 138 0.88 5.23 16.81
N ALA A 139 1.85 6.16 16.78
CA ALA A 139 2.36 6.77 18.00
C ALA A 139 1.27 7.55 18.75
N LEU A 140 0.36 8.24 18.04
CA LEU A 140 -0.80 8.89 18.66
C LEU A 140 -1.70 7.87 19.37
N TYR A 141 -1.98 6.74 18.71
CA TYR A 141 -2.76 5.66 19.32
C TYR A 141 -2.07 5.08 20.57
N VAL A 142 -0.77 4.80 20.49
CA VAL A 142 0.02 4.29 21.62
C VAL A 142 0.07 5.31 22.78
N THR A 143 0.20 6.60 22.47
CA THR A 143 0.18 7.68 23.48
C THR A 143 -1.16 7.70 24.22
N ALA A 144 -2.28 7.63 23.49
CA ALA A 144 -3.58 7.57 24.14
C ALA A 144 -3.76 6.32 25.02
N LYS A 145 -3.17 5.18 24.63
CA LYS A 145 -3.13 3.98 25.47
C LYS A 145 -2.21 4.11 26.69
N GLN A 146 -1.18 4.95 26.64
CA GLN A 146 -0.39 5.32 27.82
C GLN A 146 -1.19 6.20 28.77
N ASP A 147 -1.89 7.21 28.25
CA ASP A 147 -2.73 8.11 29.06
C ASP A 147 -3.86 7.34 29.77
N ALA A 148 -4.37 6.27 29.13
CA ALA A 148 -5.34 5.35 29.72
C ALA A 148 -4.73 4.30 30.69
N GLY A 149 -3.41 4.29 30.88
CA GLY A 149 -2.71 3.33 31.74
C GLY A 149 -2.63 1.90 31.20
N VAL A 150 -3.00 1.68 29.92
CA VAL A 150 -2.95 0.37 29.25
C VAL A 150 -1.52 0.04 28.79
N VAL A 151 -0.75 1.07 28.43
CA VAL A 151 0.67 0.95 28.03
C VAL A 151 1.53 1.64 29.09
N ARG A 152 2.66 1.02 29.45
CA ARG A 152 3.63 1.59 30.39
C ARG A 152 4.16 2.96 29.91
N PRO A 153 4.41 3.92 30.81
CA PRO A 153 4.74 5.30 30.42
C PRO A 153 6.19 5.51 29.95
N ASP A 154 7.08 4.55 30.19
CA ASP A 154 8.53 4.65 29.93
C ASP A 154 8.98 4.05 28.58
N VAL A 155 8.02 3.65 27.72
CA VAL A 155 8.31 3.32 26.32
C VAL A 155 8.02 4.52 25.42
N ASP A 156 8.86 4.74 24.41
CA ASP A 156 8.64 5.76 23.39
C ASP A 156 7.57 5.28 22.37
N PRO A 157 6.42 5.96 22.25
CA PRO A 157 5.36 5.59 21.31
C PRO A 157 5.81 5.51 19.85
N LYS A 158 6.76 6.35 19.43
CA LYS A 158 7.29 6.35 18.06
C LYS A 158 8.17 5.14 17.82
N VAL A 159 8.93 4.69 18.81
CA VAL A 159 9.74 3.47 18.71
C VAL A 159 8.83 2.25 18.62
N VAL A 160 7.79 2.18 19.46
CA VAL A 160 6.77 1.12 19.39
C VAL A 160 6.10 1.08 18.02
N ALA A 161 5.68 2.24 17.51
CA ALA A 161 5.11 2.38 16.18
C ALA A 161 6.07 1.92 15.07
N ALA A 162 7.34 2.31 15.15
CA ALA A 162 8.37 1.90 14.20
C ALA A 162 8.59 0.38 14.20
N MET A 163 8.54 -0.28 15.37
CA MET A 163 8.62 -1.74 15.45
C MET A 163 7.47 -2.43 14.69
N ILE A 164 6.24 -1.93 14.84
CA ILE A 164 5.06 -2.46 14.13
C ILE A 164 5.21 -2.28 12.61
N VAL A 165 5.61 -1.08 12.18
CA VAL A 165 5.81 -0.77 10.75
C VAL A 165 6.95 -1.62 10.16
N ASN A 166 8.05 -1.79 10.89
CA ASN A 166 9.20 -2.56 10.44
C ASN A 166 8.93 -4.07 10.39
N ASP A 167 8.16 -4.63 11.32
CA ASP A 167 7.70 -6.01 11.26
C ASP A 167 6.86 -6.24 9.99
N ALA A 168 5.88 -5.37 9.72
CA ALA A 168 5.06 -5.45 8.52
C ALA A 168 5.89 -5.29 7.23
N LEU A 169 6.87 -4.37 7.22
CA LEU A 169 7.81 -4.22 6.11
C LEU A 169 8.64 -5.48 5.87
N GLN A 170 9.17 -6.10 6.93
CA GLN A 170 9.93 -7.34 6.81
C GLN A 170 9.06 -8.47 6.25
N ARG A 171 7.82 -8.60 6.72
CA ARG A 171 6.84 -9.59 6.23
C ARG A 171 6.53 -9.44 4.74
N ALA A 172 6.41 -8.20 4.27
CA ALA A 172 6.10 -7.90 2.86
C ALA A 172 7.33 -7.96 1.94
N ALA A 173 8.47 -7.40 2.37
CA ALA A 173 9.64 -7.22 1.52
C ALA A 173 10.49 -8.49 1.38
N VAL A 174 10.75 -9.21 2.47
CA VAL A 174 11.67 -10.36 2.47
C VAL A 174 11.24 -11.47 1.49
N PRO A 175 9.95 -11.87 1.42
CA PRO A 175 9.52 -12.89 0.46
C PRO A 175 9.70 -12.45 -1.00
N LYS A 176 9.51 -11.15 -1.28
CA LYS A 176 9.69 -10.61 -2.64
C LYS A 176 11.16 -10.52 -3.04
N LEU A 177 12.05 -10.19 -2.10
CA LEU A 177 13.48 -10.03 -2.35
C LEU A 177 14.25 -11.36 -2.37
N ILE A 178 13.93 -12.27 -1.44
CA ILE A 178 14.70 -13.50 -1.20
C ILE A 178 13.94 -14.75 -1.68
N GLY A 179 12.64 -14.65 -1.97
CA GLY A 179 11.81 -15.80 -2.35
C GLY A 179 11.51 -16.75 -1.18
N SER A 180 11.77 -16.33 0.05
CA SER A 180 11.63 -17.16 1.25
C SER A 180 11.00 -16.39 2.40
N ARG A 181 10.25 -17.10 3.24
CA ARG A 181 9.71 -16.60 4.52
C ARG A 181 10.52 -17.08 5.73
N LYS A 182 11.62 -17.81 5.53
CA LYS A 182 12.42 -18.37 6.62
C LYS A 182 12.99 -17.24 7.48
N GLY A 183 12.75 -17.30 8.79
CA GLY A 183 13.21 -16.30 9.77
C GLY A 183 12.17 -15.23 10.12
N ILE A 184 11.11 -15.07 9.31
CA ILE A 184 9.98 -14.19 9.63
C ILE A 184 9.16 -14.86 10.73
N GLN A 185 9.06 -14.22 11.88
CA GLN A 185 8.33 -14.76 13.03
C GLN A 185 6.82 -14.79 12.77
N PRO A 186 6.07 -15.75 13.34
CA PRO A 186 4.61 -15.72 13.28
C PRO A 186 4.06 -14.41 13.86
N ARG A 187 3.04 -13.82 13.22
CA ARG A 187 2.41 -12.58 13.72
C ARG A 187 1.93 -12.72 15.17
N PRO A 188 1.25 -13.80 15.58
CA PRO A 188 0.83 -13.96 16.97
C PRO A 188 2.01 -13.85 17.95
N ALA A 189 3.15 -14.46 17.65
CA ALA A 189 4.34 -14.39 18.50
C ALA A 189 4.93 -12.97 18.61
N PHE A 190 4.94 -12.21 17.51
CA PHE A 190 5.32 -10.80 17.53
C PHE A 190 4.37 -9.97 18.40
N ILE A 191 3.05 -10.13 18.20
CA ILE A 191 2.03 -9.40 18.96
C ILE A 191 2.10 -9.76 20.45
N ASP A 192 2.23 -11.04 20.80
CA ASP A 192 2.34 -11.49 22.19
C ASP A 192 3.55 -10.87 22.89
N THR A 193 4.70 -10.88 22.22
CA THR A 193 5.93 -10.28 22.74
C THR A 193 5.77 -8.77 22.90
N LEU A 194 5.17 -8.10 21.91
CA LEU A 194 4.92 -6.67 21.98
C LEU A 194 3.98 -6.32 23.13
N MET A 195 2.86 -7.05 23.31
CA MET A 195 1.95 -6.82 24.43
C MET A 195 2.65 -7.00 25.79
N ALA A 196 3.50 -8.03 25.92
CA ALA A 196 4.28 -8.23 27.14
C ALA A 196 5.27 -7.10 27.41
N MET A 197 5.89 -6.52 26.37
CA MET A 197 6.78 -5.36 26.49
C MET A 197 6.05 -4.08 26.87
N LEU A 198 4.80 -3.91 26.42
CA LEU A 198 4.00 -2.70 26.61
C LEU A 198 3.22 -2.70 27.93
N ALA A 199 2.97 -3.87 28.53
CA ALA A 199 2.22 -3.98 29.77
C ALA A 199 2.87 -3.16 30.91
N PRO A 200 2.07 -2.43 31.72
CA PRO A 200 2.56 -1.80 32.94
C PRO A 200 3.22 -2.83 33.87
N PRO A 201 4.23 -2.43 34.66
CA PRO A 201 4.76 -3.29 35.70
C PRO A 201 3.66 -3.66 36.70
N ALA A 202 3.68 -4.93 37.14
CA ALA A 202 2.77 -5.47 38.15
C ALA A 202 2.98 -4.86 39.54
#